data_AF-A0AAJ2STL6-F1
#
_entry.id   AF-A0AAJ2STL6-F1
#
_cell.length_a   1.000
_cell.length_b   1.000
_cell.length_c   1.000
_cell.angle_alpha   90.00
_cell.angle_beta   90.00
_cell.angle_gamma   90.00
#
_symmetry.space_group_name_H-M   'P 1'
#
loop_
_entity.id
_entity.type
_entity.pdbx_description
1 polymer ?
#
loop_
_entity_poly.entity_id
_entity_poly.type
_entity_poly.pdbx_seq_one_letter_code
_entity_poly.pdbx_strand_id
1 'polypeptide(L)' 'MNLDSRFGRIMYGISLLVSIGMLAFVWLVLQPSLIFSIVFTVFVVGIAMWNGRSAFGVSSKTPRT' A
#
# COMPACT_ATOMS: atom_id res chain seq x y z
N MET A 1 1.15 5.62 20.23
CA MET A 1 -0.30 5.35 20.11
C MET A 1 -0.48 3.87 19.86
N ASN A 2 -1.16 3.15 20.77
CA ASN A 2 -1.60 1.77 20.52
C ASN A 2 -2.71 1.84 19.48
N LEU A 3 -2.32 1.87 18.20
CA LEU A 3 -3.26 1.68 17.11
C LEU A 3 -3.70 0.22 17.18
N ASP A 4 -4.89 0.00 17.71
CA ASP A 4 -5.56 -1.30 17.74
C ASP A 4 -5.31 -2.04 16.43
N SER A 5 -4.96 -3.32 16.49
CA SER A 5 -4.67 -4.12 15.28
C SER A 5 -5.82 -4.11 14.27
N ARG A 6 -7.04 -3.80 14.73
CA ARG A 6 -8.24 -3.58 13.91
C ARG A 6 -8.19 -2.28 13.10
N PHE A 7 -7.75 -1.18 13.72
CA PHE A 7 -7.63 0.11 13.05
C PHE A 7 -6.55 0.08 11.95
N GLY A 8 -5.40 -0.53 12.23
CA GLY A 8 -4.34 -0.71 11.24
C GLY A 8 -4.81 -1.50 10.00
N ARG A 9 -5.60 -2.55 10.19
CA ARG A 9 -6.18 -3.35 9.10
C ARG A 9 -7.21 -2.58 8.28
N ILE A 10 -8.06 -1.78 8.92
CA ILE A 10 -9.05 -0.92 8.23
C ILE A 10 -8.32 0.12 7.37
N MET A 11 -7.32 0.79 7.93
CA MET A 11 -6.50 1.76 7.20
C MET A 11 -5.75 1.13 6.03
N TYR A 12 -5.28 -0.10 6.19
CA TYR A 12 -4.70 -0.86 5.08
C TYR A 12 -5.72 -1.16 3.98
N GLY A 13 -6.95 -1.54 4.32
CA GLY A 13 -8.03 -1.74 3.35
C GLY A 13 -8.32 -0.47 2.54
N ILE A 14 -8.35 0.69 3.20
CA ILE A 14 -8.51 2.00 2.54
C ILE A 14 -7.31 2.30 1.63
N SER A 15 -6.09 2.06 2.12
CA SER A 15 -4.87 2.22 1.33
C SER A 15 -4.89 1.37 0.05
N LEU A 16 -5.42 0.14 0.11
CA LEU A 16 -5.56 -0.72 -1.07
C LEU A 16 -6.55 -0.15 -2.08
N LEU A 17 -7.73 0.30 -1.64
CA LEU A 17 -8.73 0.91 -2.52
C LEU A 17 -8.17 2.14 -3.23
N VAL A 18 -7.48 3.02 -2.51
CA VAL A 18 -6.84 4.21 -3.10
C VAL A 18 -5.75 3.81 -4.10
N SER A 19 -4.95 2.79 -3.79
CA SER A 19 -3.90 2.28 -4.68
C SER A 19 -4.48 1.78 -6.00
N ILE A 20 -5.55 0.98 -5.96
CA ILE A 20 -6.25 0.49 -7.15
C ILE A 20 -6.82 1.65 -7.95
N GLY A 21 -7.45 2.62 -7.27
CA GLY A 21 -7.98 3.83 -7.90
C GLY A 21 -6.91 4.64 -8.63
N MET A 22 -5.74 4.81 -8.02
CA MET A 22 -4.60 5.49 -8.65
C MET A 22 -4.08 4.74 -9.88
N LEU A 23 -3.98 3.41 -9.81
CA LEU A 23 -3.59 2.61 -10.98
C LEU A 23 -4.60 2.78 -12.11
N ALA A 24 -5.88 2.63 -11.83
CA ALA A 24 -6.93 2.82 -12.84
C ALA A 24 -6.88 4.24 -13.44
N PHE A 25 -6.69 5.27 -12.60
CA PHE A 25 -6.58 6.65 -13.08
C PHE A 25 -5.36 6.87 -13.98
N VAL A 26 -4.18 6.40 -13.58
CA VAL A 26 -2.96 6.57 -14.38
C VAL A 26 -3.06 5.82 -15.71
N TRP A 27 -3.54 4.57 -15.69
CA TRP A 27 -3.60 3.73 -16.89
C TRP A 27 -4.73 4.11 -17.84
N LEU A 28 -5.91 4.45 -17.32
CA LEU A 28 -7.10 4.67 -18.16
C LEU A 28 -7.33 6.15 -18.50
N VAL A 29 -6.97 7.07 -17.60
CA VAL A 29 -7.27 8.50 -17.76
C VAL A 29 -6.06 9.29 -18.24
N LEU A 30 -4.91 9.16 -17.56
CA LEU A 30 -3.73 9.95 -17.90
C LEU A 30 -2.96 9.40 -19.11
N GLN A 31 -3.01 8.08 -19.34
CA GLN A 31 -2.32 7.40 -20.44
C GLN A 31 -0.87 7.86 -20.69
N PRO A 32 0.00 7.93 -19.66
CA PRO A 32 1.37 8.38 -19.83
C PRO A 32 2.21 7.32 -20.57
N SER A 33 3.50 7.60 -20.76
CA SER A 33 4.41 6.65 -21.39
C SER A 33 4.44 5.32 -20.63
N LEU A 34 4.58 4.21 -21.38
CA LEU A 34 4.55 2.85 -20.83
C LEU A 34 5.56 2.66 -19.68
N ILE A 35 6.76 3.22 -19.84
CA ILE A 35 7.83 3.16 -18.83
C ILE A 35 7.37 3.81 -17.53
N PHE A 36 6.77 5.01 -17.60
CA PHE A 36 6.26 5.69 -16.42
C PHE A 36 5.15 4.88 -15.73
N SER A 37 4.19 4.37 -16.49
CA SER A 37 3.09 3.56 -15.95
C SER A 37 3.58 2.29 -15.24
N ILE A 38 4.61 1.62 -15.79
CA ILE A 38 5.22 0.45 -15.18
C ILE A 38 5.92 0.83 -13.88
N VAL A 39 6.78 1.85 -13.89
CA VAL A 39 7.52 2.29 -12.69
C VAL A 39 6.56 2.74 -11.59
N PHE A 40 5.53 3.52 -11.95
CA PHE A 40 4.48 3.94 -11.04
C PHE A 40 3.72 2.75 -10.45
N THR A 41 3.39 1.75 -11.27
CA THR A 41 2.69 0.55 -10.80
C THR A 41 3.53 -0.22 -9.78
N VAL A 42 4.82 -0.43 -10.06
CA VAL A 42 5.74 -1.08 -9.12
C VAL A 42 5.85 -0.29 -7.82
N PHE A 43 5.93 1.04 -7.89
CA PHE A 43 5.97 1.91 -6.72
C PHE A 43 4.70 1.79 -5.86
N VAL A 44 3.52 1.89 -6.47
CA VAL A 44 2.22 1.78 -5.77
C VAL A 44 2.08 0.41 -5.10
N VAL A 45 2.42 -0.67 -5.81
CA VAL A 45 2.39 -2.03 -5.25
C VAL A 45 3.37 -2.16 -4.08
N GLY A 46 4.57 -1.58 -4.19
CA GLY A 46 5.57 -1.58 -3.12
C GLY A 46 5.07 -0.88 -1.85
N ILE A 47 4.44 0.29 -1.99
CA ILE A 47 3.82 1.01 -0.88
C ILE A 47 2.67 0.22 -0.26
N ALA A 48 1.80 -0.39 -1.09
CA ALA A 48 0.72 -1.23 -0.60
C ALA A 48 1.28 -2.41 0.23
N MET A 49 2.28 -3.12 -0.27
CA MET A 49 2.92 -4.21 0.48
C MET A 49 3.55 -3.74 1.80
N TRP A 50 4.21 -2.58 1.80
CA TRP A 50 4.80 -1.99 3.01
C TRP A 50 3.74 -1.62 4.06
N ASN A 51 2.64 -1.01 3.62
CA ASN A 51 1.51 -0.68 4.48
C ASN A 51 0.85 -1.95 5.03
N GLY A 52 0.77 -3.01 4.22
CA GLY A 52 0.29 -4.33 4.65
C GLY A 52 1.17 -4.93 5.74
N ARG A 53 2.50 -4.93 5.56
CA ARG A 53 3.45 -5.40 6.60
C ARG A 53 3.29 -4.65 7.92
N SER A 54 3.10 -3.33 7.84
CA SER A 54 2.89 -2.47 9.00
C SER A 54 1.55 -2.75 9.69
N ALA A 55 0.48 -2.97 8.92
CA ALA A 55 -0.87 -3.23 9.45
C ALA A 55 -1.04 -4.63 10.05
N PHE A 56 -0.35 -5.64 9.52
CA PHE A 56 -0.41 -7.02 10.03
C PHE A 56 0.67 -7.35 11.06
N GLY A 57 1.52 -6.38 11.40
CA GLY A 57 2.50 -6.56 12.47
C GLY A 57 3.58 -7.59 12.16
N VAL A 58 3.88 -7.83 10.88
CA VAL A 58 5.15 -8.51 10.47
C VAL A 58 6.34 -7.55 10.59
N SER A 59 6.22 -6.59 11.50
CA SER A 59 7.34 -5.90 12.10
C SER A 59 7.98 -6.91 13.03
N SER A 60 9.24 -7.23 12.77
CA SER A 60 10.14 -7.99 13.63
C SER A 60 9.95 -7.56 15.08
N LYS A 61 9.04 -8.21 15.82
CA LYS A 61 9.02 -8.14 17.27
C LYS A 61 10.23 -8.94 17.70
N THR A 62 11.36 -8.24 17.80
CA THR A 62 12.42 -8.54 18.76
C THR A 62 11.75 -9.02 20.04
N PRO A 63 12.03 -10.25 20.51
CA PRO A 63 11.51 -10.70 21.78
C PRO A 63 12.06 -9.74 22.83
N ARG A 64 11.18 -8.94 23.45
CA ARG A 64 11.54 -8.18 24.64
C ARG A 64 11.65 -9.20 25.76
N THR A 65 12.88 -9.63 26.03
CA THR A 65 13.32 -10.16 27.33
C THR A 65 13.16 -9.10 28.39
#